data_AF-A0A016S919-F1
#
_entry.id   AF-A0A016S919-F1
#
_cell.length_a   1.000
_cell.length_b   1.000
_cell.length_c   1.000
_cell.angle_alpha   90.00
_cell.angle_beta   90.00
_cell.angle_gamma   90.00
#
_symmetry.space_group_name_H-M   'P 1'
#
loop_
_entity.id
_entity.type
_entity.pdbx_description
1 polymer ?
#
loop_
_entity_poly.entity_id
_entity_poly.type
_entity_poly.pdbx_seq_one_letter_code
_entity_poly.pdbx_strand_id
1 'polypeptide(L)'
;MAGLDERFITRLKIENPSCPVFYSLIKTHKIPLHELSSMSADSFKIRPIISCVGGPSDRISWFLNKIVSQLLSKVPSHLSNTCQFIDILRNAKFGQNSVIESFDVTSLYTNVQNNEALQALSEMLDKYAATINTFGLSKARIMTLTSECLKCNIFKWSGTYYSQLRGLAMGQRLAPILAICFMSRIEQPVLARMPLMYCRYIDDCCIVTSTQSEMDECFKVLNQQSQYIRLTRESPHNGWLPYLNTQVKLSKGIVTIKWYRKETSKNILIHASSAHPAAMKRAVIRNMFKTAVEVCTGEVERCESRKIAAQIAISNGYSVSQRRFKPPVENSNQSQREHKLPLFLPFISDKFDAAIRQCLARAQLQNDVLLVSIPNDNIKKQLVRNRLYDRECTTEHCVICPYGKVGDCSKVGVVYQIECLECHALYVGETGRVLSVRIKEHLASKRRGSLTSPLGRHKNEVHGGNDFDVKCNILTYETEVSARKALEAFWIAARNPKMNNRNECLSITSDFLPYISLCEL
;
A
#
# COMPACT_ATOMS: atom_id res chain seq x y z
N MET A 1 15.04 -23.04 21.38
CA MET A 1 14.92 -21.72 20.71
C MET A 1 15.21 -21.90 19.23
N ALA A 2 14.50 -21.21 18.33
CA ALA A 2 14.49 -21.53 16.90
C ALA A 2 15.85 -21.42 16.16
N GLY A 3 16.94 -20.97 16.81
CA GLY A 3 18.29 -20.80 16.21
C GLY A 3 18.45 -19.54 15.36
N LEU A 4 17.56 -18.56 15.51
CA LEU A 4 17.60 -17.31 14.75
C LEU A 4 18.46 -16.31 15.53
N ASP A 5 19.33 -15.60 14.83
CA ASP A 5 20.15 -14.54 15.41
C ASP A 5 19.28 -13.48 16.11
N GLU A 6 19.70 -13.02 17.29
CA GLU A 6 18.93 -12.05 18.09
C GLU A 6 18.78 -10.70 17.38
N ARG A 7 19.80 -10.27 16.63
CA ARG A 7 19.70 -9.02 15.85
C ARG A 7 18.64 -9.15 14.76
N PHE A 8 18.59 -10.31 14.11
CA PHE A 8 17.55 -10.62 13.12
C PHE A 8 16.14 -10.60 13.75
N ILE A 9 15.95 -11.23 14.91
CA ILE A 9 14.65 -11.21 15.63
C ILE A 9 14.27 -9.77 15.99
N THR A 10 15.21 -8.99 16.51
CA THR A 10 14.98 -7.60 16.93
C THR A 10 14.52 -6.73 15.77
N ARG A 11 15.04 -6.96 14.55
CA ARG A 11 14.59 -6.25 13.34
C ARG A 11 13.15 -6.61 12.96
N LEU A 12 12.74 -7.86 13.12
CA LEU A 12 11.39 -8.32 12.78
C LEU A 12 10.35 -8.02 13.88
N LYS A 13 10.78 -7.90 15.13
CA LYS A 13 9.90 -7.59 16.26
C LYS A 13 9.33 -6.18 16.12
N ILE A 14 8.03 -6.07 16.37
CA ILE A 14 7.33 -4.79 16.50
C ILE A 14 7.02 -4.62 17.99
N GLU A 15 7.56 -3.60 18.62
CA GLU A 15 7.40 -3.38 20.07
C GLU A 15 5.95 -3.01 20.44
N ASN A 16 5.32 -2.17 19.62
CA ASN A 16 3.96 -1.68 19.83
C ASN A 16 3.13 -2.00 18.58
N PRO A 17 2.75 -3.27 18.35
CA PRO A 17 1.99 -3.63 17.17
C PRO A 17 0.60 -3.03 17.25
N SER A 18 0.14 -2.49 16.12
CA SER A 18 -1.23 -1.99 16.02
C SER A 18 -2.17 -3.15 15.74
N CYS A 19 -3.32 -3.21 16.40
CA CYS A 19 -4.34 -4.22 16.08
C CYS A 19 -4.74 -4.08 14.59
N PRO A 20 -4.78 -5.18 13.81
CA PRO A 20 -5.36 -5.15 12.47
C PRO A 20 -6.82 -4.72 12.51
N VAL A 21 -7.28 -4.05 11.45
CA VAL A 21 -8.64 -3.50 11.38
C VAL A 21 -9.33 -3.90 10.08
N PHE A 22 -10.61 -4.20 10.17
CA PHE A 22 -11.45 -4.48 9.01
C PHE A 22 -12.00 -3.20 8.40
N TYR A 23 -11.95 -3.11 7.08
CA TYR A 23 -12.70 -2.13 6.30
C TYR A 23 -13.12 -2.72 4.96
N SER A 24 -14.20 -2.19 4.39
CA SER A 24 -14.74 -2.67 3.12
C SER A 24 -14.55 -1.63 2.01
N LEU A 25 -14.19 -2.09 0.81
CA LEU A 25 -14.27 -1.28 -0.40
C LEU A 25 -15.44 -1.75 -1.28
N ILE A 26 -16.35 -0.84 -1.60
CA ILE A 26 -17.49 -1.14 -2.47
C ILE A 26 -16.99 -1.39 -3.90
N LYS A 27 -17.46 -2.48 -4.54
CA LYS A 27 -17.17 -2.77 -5.95
C LYS A 27 -18.08 -1.92 -6.84
N THR A 28 -17.83 -0.62 -6.89
CA THR A 28 -18.66 0.36 -7.62
C THR A 28 -18.85 0.06 -9.11
N HIS A 29 -17.90 -0.63 -9.74
CA HIS A 29 -17.98 -1.08 -11.13
C HIS A 29 -18.93 -2.28 -11.36
N LYS A 30 -19.46 -2.90 -10.29
CA LYS A 30 -20.48 -3.96 -10.37
C LYS A 30 -21.89 -3.43 -10.12
N ILE A 31 -22.05 -2.11 -9.99
CA ILE A 31 -23.33 -1.45 -9.71
C ILE A 31 -23.83 -0.83 -11.03
N PRO A 32 -25.03 -1.19 -11.51
CA PRO A 32 -25.66 -0.52 -12.65
C PRO A 32 -25.89 0.97 -12.36
N LEU A 33 -25.63 1.85 -13.32
CA LEU A 33 -25.73 3.30 -13.15
C LEU A 33 -27.14 3.80 -12.74
N HIS A 34 -28.19 3.03 -13.03
CA HIS A 34 -29.58 3.41 -12.81
C HIS A 34 -30.19 2.92 -11.47
N GLU A 35 -29.45 2.15 -10.66
CA GLU A 35 -30.01 1.52 -9.44
C GLU A 35 -29.39 2.03 -8.13
N LEU A 36 -28.46 2.99 -8.18
CA LEU A 36 -27.65 3.38 -7.03
C LEU A 36 -28.45 3.93 -5.85
N SER A 37 -29.61 4.55 -6.11
CA SER A 37 -30.49 5.15 -5.10
C SER A 37 -31.58 4.20 -4.58
N SER A 38 -31.83 3.07 -5.23
CA SER A 38 -32.88 2.11 -4.87
C SER A 38 -32.35 0.79 -4.30
N MET A 39 -31.03 0.58 -4.32
CA MET A 39 -30.39 -0.64 -3.85
C MET A 39 -30.31 -0.74 -2.32
N SER A 40 -30.70 -1.90 -1.77
CA SER A 40 -30.50 -2.22 -0.34
C SER A 40 -29.03 -2.49 -0.03
N ALA A 41 -28.63 -2.33 1.24
CA ALA A 41 -27.25 -2.55 1.69
C ALA A 41 -26.71 -3.96 1.32
N ASP A 42 -27.57 -4.98 1.31
CA ASP A 42 -27.21 -6.38 1.05
C ASP A 42 -26.84 -6.64 -0.43
N SER A 43 -27.26 -5.77 -1.33
CA SER A 43 -26.96 -5.89 -2.76
C SER A 43 -25.53 -5.42 -3.12
N PHE A 44 -24.87 -4.67 -2.21
CA PHE A 44 -23.54 -4.14 -2.47
C PHE A 44 -22.46 -5.21 -2.34
N LYS A 45 -21.87 -5.57 -3.48
CA LYS A 45 -20.66 -6.41 -3.49
C LYS A 45 -19.48 -5.61 -2.94
N ILE A 46 -18.83 -6.13 -1.89
CA ILE A 46 -17.68 -5.50 -1.26
C ILE A 46 -16.38 -6.29 -1.46
N ARG A 47 -15.25 -5.63 -1.22
CA ARG A 47 -13.95 -6.26 -0.93
C ARG A 47 -13.70 -6.13 0.58
N PRO A 48 -13.78 -7.22 1.34
CA PRO A 48 -13.41 -7.21 2.75
C PRO A 48 -11.89 -7.10 2.85
N ILE A 49 -11.36 -6.07 3.52
CA ILE A 49 -9.91 -5.86 3.66
C ILE A 49 -9.56 -5.80 5.14
N ILE A 50 -8.52 -6.54 5.53
CA ILE A 50 -7.92 -6.49 6.85
C ILE A 50 -6.60 -5.73 6.73
N SER A 51 -6.53 -4.52 7.29
CA SER A 51 -5.31 -3.72 7.32
C SER A 51 -4.34 -4.30 8.34
N CYS A 52 -3.39 -5.12 7.89
CA CYS A 52 -2.31 -5.67 8.71
C CYS A 52 -1.11 -4.71 8.89
N VAL A 53 -1.20 -3.47 8.38
CA VAL A 53 -0.11 -2.48 8.49
C VAL A 53 0.19 -2.16 9.95
N GLY A 54 1.46 -2.34 10.33
CA GLY A 54 1.92 -2.17 11.71
C GLY A 54 1.44 -3.26 12.68
N GLY A 55 0.77 -4.30 12.18
CA GLY A 55 0.28 -5.42 12.98
C GLY A 55 1.37 -6.43 13.33
N PRO A 56 1.09 -7.38 14.24
CA PRO A 56 2.09 -8.29 14.80
C PRO A 56 2.88 -9.08 13.74
N SER A 57 2.23 -9.47 12.65
CA SER A 57 2.84 -10.26 11.57
C SER A 57 3.38 -9.41 10.41
N ASP A 58 3.33 -8.08 10.45
CA ASP A 58 3.62 -7.21 9.29
C ASP A 58 5.06 -7.36 8.79
N ARG A 59 6.05 -7.18 9.69
CA ARG A 59 7.48 -7.27 9.35
C ARG A 59 7.88 -8.70 8.97
N ILE A 60 7.35 -9.70 9.66
CA ILE A 60 7.59 -11.12 9.35
C ILE A 60 7.02 -11.45 7.96
N SER A 61 5.78 -11.06 7.68
CA SER A 61 5.13 -11.25 6.38
C SER A 61 5.86 -10.51 5.27
N TRP A 62 6.38 -9.31 5.53
CA TRP A 62 7.21 -8.56 4.58
C TRP A 62 8.49 -9.32 4.22
N PHE A 63 9.19 -9.83 5.22
CA PHE A 63 10.43 -10.57 5.01
C PHE A 63 10.19 -11.88 4.28
N LEU A 64 9.21 -12.66 4.73
CA LEU A 64 8.80 -13.89 4.04
C LEU A 64 8.41 -13.61 2.58
N ASN A 65 7.69 -12.52 2.33
CA ASN A 65 7.30 -12.14 0.97
C ASN A 65 8.52 -11.89 0.06
N LYS A 66 9.64 -11.38 0.59
CA LYS A 66 10.90 -11.25 -0.19
C LYS A 66 11.50 -12.60 -0.60
N ILE A 67 11.29 -13.64 0.21
CA ILE A 67 11.72 -15.00 -0.13
C ILE A 67 10.75 -15.60 -1.15
N VAL A 68 9.47 -15.70 -0.78
CA VAL A 68 8.50 -16.47 -1.56
C VAL A 68 8.10 -15.79 -2.88
N SER A 69 8.24 -14.47 -3.02
CA SER A 69 7.93 -13.80 -4.31
C SER A 69 8.87 -14.23 -5.44
N GLN A 70 10.06 -14.75 -5.13
CA GLN A 70 11.00 -15.27 -6.14
C GLN A 70 10.41 -16.50 -6.87
N LEU A 71 9.50 -17.23 -6.21
CA LEU A 71 8.81 -18.39 -6.77
C LEU A 71 7.84 -18.02 -7.90
N LEU A 72 7.39 -16.76 -8.00
CA LEU A 72 6.47 -16.32 -9.07
C LEU A 72 7.04 -16.58 -10.46
N SER A 73 8.34 -16.39 -10.63
CA SER A 73 9.06 -16.66 -11.88
C SER A 73 9.08 -18.14 -12.28
N LYS A 74 8.71 -19.04 -11.36
CA LYS A 74 8.70 -20.49 -11.55
C LYS A 74 7.30 -21.04 -11.82
N VAL A 75 6.26 -20.21 -11.76
CA VAL A 75 4.88 -20.59 -12.08
C VAL A 75 4.65 -20.38 -13.58
N PRO A 76 4.50 -21.43 -14.41
CA PRO A 76 4.47 -21.29 -15.87
C PRO A 76 3.32 -20.43 -16.40
N SER A 77 2.15 -20.53 -15.77
CA SER A 77 0.95 -19.78 -16.17
C SER A 77 0.98 -18.32 -15.73
N HIS A 78 1.89 -17.94 -14.83
CA HIS A 78 1.82 -16.64 -14.17
C HIS A 78 2.23 -15.50 -15.10
N LEU A 79 1.30 -14.55 -15.26
CA LEU A 79 1.55 -13.28 -15.93
C LEU A 79 1.96 -12.20 -14.93
N SER A 80 3.10 -11.58 -15.21
CA SER A 80 3.60 -10.43 -14.45
C SER A 80 2.98 -9.11 -14.92
N ASN A 81 2.69 -8.98 -16.22
CA ASN A 81 2.16 -7.78 -16.84
C ASN A 81 1.54 -8.06 -18.22
N THR A 82 0.88 -7.06 -18.79
CA THR A 82 0.25 -7.12 -20.12
C THR A 82 1.25 -7.34 -21.26
N CYS A 83 2.47 -6.84 -21.17
CA CYS A 83 3.46 -7.04 -22.23
C CYS A 83 3.81 -8.52 -22.39
N GLN A 84 4.05 -9.21 -21.27
CA GLN A 84 4.28 -10.67 -21.28
C GLN A 84 3.11 -11.44 -21.91
N PHE A 85 1.87 -11.03 -21.62
CA PHE A 85 0.67 -11.61 -22.24
C PHE A 85 0.66 -11.42 -23.76
N ILE A 86 0.98 -10.22 -24.24
CA ILE A 86 1.05 -9.91 -25.68
C ILE A 86 2.18 -10.71 -26.35
N ASP A 87 3.33 -10.85 -25.70
CA ASP A 87 4.46 -11.62 -26.23
C ASP A 87 4.11 -13.11 -26.35
N ILE A 88 3.40 -13.67 -25.38
CA ILE A 88 2.88 -15.05 -25.46
C ILE A 88 1.93 -15.18 -26.65
N LEU A 89 0.99 -14.26 -26.82
CA LEU A 89 0.03 -14.28 -27.94
C LEU A 89 0.72 -14.16 -29.31
N ARG A 90 1.77 -13.35 -29.43
CA ARG A 90 2.52 -13.16 -30.68
C ARG A 90 3.36 -14.37 -31.06
N ASN A 91 3.90 -15.07 -30.08
CA ASN A 91 4.75 -16.24 -30.29
C ASN A 91 3.96 -17.54 -30.43
N ALA A 92 2.70 -17.56 -29.99
CA ALA A 92 1.81 -18.70 -30.13
C ALA A 92 1.29 -18.83 -31.57
N LYS A 93 1.13 -20.08 -32.02
CA LYS A 93 0.52 -20.41 -33.31
C LYS A 93 -0.87 -20.98 -33.07
N PHE A 94 -1.89 -20.32 -33.61
CA PHE A 94 -3.28 -20.72 -33.45
C PHE A 94 -3.82 -21.29 -34.76
N GLY A 95 -4.63 -22.34 -34.64
CA GLY A 95 -5.33 -22.95 -35.75
C GLY A 95 -6.55 -22.12 -36.18
N GLN A 96 -7.16 -22.51 -37.29
CA GLN A 96 -8.33 -21.81 -37.84
C GLN A 96 -9.57 -21.93 -36.94
N ASN A 97 -9.66 -23.02 -36.17
CA ASN A 97 -10.78 -23.33 -35.26
C ASN A 97 -10.47 -23.03 -33.79
N SER A 98 -9.34 -22.37 -33.50
CA SER A 98 -8.95 -22.06 -32.13
C SER A 98 -9.96 -21.15 -31.44
N VAL A 99 -10.26 -21.48 -30.18
CA VAL A 99 -11.22 -20.78 -29.34
C VAL A 99 -10.47 -20.08 -28.21
N ILE A 100 -10.81 -18.82 -27.95
CA ILE A 100 -10.27 -18.04 -26.85
C ILE A 100 -11.39 -17.66 -25.87
N GLU A 101 -11.19 -17.92 -24.57
CA GLU A 101 -12.10 -17.53 -23.50
C GLU A 101 -11.31 -17.00 -22.30
N SER A 102 -11.97 -16.17 -21.47
CA SER A 102 -11.42 -15.75 -20.18
C SER A 102 -12.20 -16.38 -19.04
N PHE A 103 -11.48 -16.86 -18.02
CA PHE A 103 -12.08 -17.38 -16.79
C PHE A 103 -11.74 -16.48 -15.61
N ASP A 104 -12.73 -16.12 -14.79
CA ASP A 104 -12.58 -15.32 -13.57
C ASP A 104 -12.80 -16.20 -12.33
N VAL A 105 -11.85 -16.20 -11.40
CA VAL A 105 -11.98 -16.93 -10.13
C VAL A 105 -12.86 -16.15 -9.16
N THR A 106 -14.01 -16.75 -8.81
CA THR A 106 -14.97 -16.11 -7.91
C THR A 106 -14.40 -16.00 -6.49
N SER A 107 -14.16 -14.75 -6.05
CA SER A 107 -13.78 -14.41 -4.68
C SER A 107 -12.57 -15.21 -4.17
N LEU A 108 -11.52 -15.30 -5.01
CA LEU A 108 -10.31 -16.10 -4.78
C LEU A 108 -9.83 -16.07 -3.32
N TYR A 109 -9.42 -14.91 -2.81
CA TYR A 109 -8.82 -14.80 -1.47
C TYR A 109 -9.70 -15.34 -0.33
N THR A 110 -11.01 -15.10 -0.35
CA THR A 110 -11.91 -15.57 0.73
C THR A 110 -12.21 -17.07 0.65
N ASN A 111 -11.95 -17.70 -0.51
CA ASN A 111 -12.27 -19.09 -0.78
C ASN A 111 -11.06 -20.03 -0.73
N VAL A 112 -9.84 -19.51 -0.85
CA VAL A 112 -8.61 -20.30 -0.68
C VAL A 112 -8.51 -20.86 0.74
N GLN A 113 -8.28 -22.16 0.89
CA GLN A 113 -8.01 -22.75 2.18
C GLN A 113 -6.55 -22.54 2.59
N ASN A 114 -6.33 -22.15 3.85
CA ASN A 114 -4.99 -21.88 4.37
C ASN A 114 -4.07 -23.11 4.30
N ASN A 115 -4.60 -24.30 4.61
CA ASN A 115 -3.83 -25.56 4.57
C ASN A 115 -3.44 -25.93 3.13
N GLU A 116 -4.35 -25.80 2.17
CA GLU A 116 -4.06 -26.08 0.75
C GLU A 116 -3.04 -25.07 0.18
N ALA A 117 -3.12 -23.80 0.58
CA ALA A 117 -2.15 -22.79 0.19
C ALA A 117 -0.75 -23.06 0.79
N LEU A 118 -0.68 -23.47 2.06
CA LEU A 118 0.58 -23.87 2.69
C LEU A 118 1.16 -25.11 2.02
N GLN A 119 0.32 -26.09 1.68
CA GLN A 119 0.74 -27.29 0.98
C GLN A 119 1.31 -26.96 -0.41
N ALA A 120 0.62 -26.11 -1.19
CA ALA A 120 1.12 -25.65 -2.48
C ALA A 120 2.45 -24.89 -2.35
N LEU A 121 2.61 -24.04 -1.34
CA LEU A 121 3.89 -23.37 -1.06
C LEU A 121 5.00 -24.38 -0.72
N SER A 122 4.70 -25.38 0.10
CA SER A 122 5.65 -26.43 0.47
C SER A 122 6.17 -27.17 -0.76
N GLU A 123 5.26 -27.58 -1.66
CA GLU A 123 5.60 -28.26 -2.92
C GLU A 123 6.47 -27.39 -3.84
N MET A 124 6.19 -26.08 -3.91
CA MET A 124 7.03 -25.16 -4.67
C MET A 124 8.41 -24.98 -4.05
N LEU A 125 8.51 -24.93 -2.72
CA LEU A 125 9.80 -24.85 -2.03
C LEU A 125 10.61 -26.14 -2.21
N ASP A 126 9.97 -27.31 -2.20
CA ASP A 126 10.67 -28.57 -2.49
C ASP A 126 11.34 -28.55 -3.85
N LYS A 127 10.66 -28.00 -4.86
CA LYS A 127 11.17 -27.93 -6.23
C LYS A 127 12.23 -26.84 -6.44
N TYR A 128 12.07 -25.69 -5.79
CA TYR A 128 12.80 -24.47 -6.18
C TYR A 128 13.60 -23.80 -5.07
N ALA A 129 13.60 -24.30 -3.82
CA ALA A 129 14.31 -23.66 -2.71
C ALA A 129 15.80 -23.46 -2.98
N ALA A 130 16.44 -24.38 -3.70
CA ALA A 130 17.86 -24.28 -4.07
C ALA A 130 18.15 -23.15 -5.08
N THR A 131 17.13 -22.65 -5.78
CA THR A 131 17.25 -21.62 -6.83
C THR A 131 16.87 -20.22 -6.37
N ILE A 132 16.44 -20.07 -5.11
CA ILE A 132 15.99 -18.79 -4.54
C ILE A 132 16.83 -18.42 -3.34
N ASN A 133 16.92 -17.12 -3.06
CA ASN A 133 17.58 -16.64 -1.85
C ASN A 133 16.62 -16.75 -0.65
N THR A 134 16.89 -17.70 0.24
CA THR A 134 16.14 -17.90 1.49
C THR A 134 16.67 -17.07 2.67
N PHE A 135 17.75 -16.31 2.46
CA PHE A 135 18.45 -15.53 3.49
C PHE A 135 18.82 -16.37 4.72
N GLY A 136 19.22 -17.63 4.49
CA GLY A 136 19.63 -18.56 5.54
C GLY A 136 18.49 -19.26 6.28
N LEU A 137 17.22 -19.06 5.88
CA LEU A 137 16.11 -19.83 6.43
C LEU A 137 15.97 -21.20 5.75
N SER A 138 15.91 -22.25 6.56
CA SER A 138 15.47 -23.58 6.11
C SER A 138 14.00 -23.55 5.67
N LYS A 139 13.61 -24.47 4.77
CA LYS A 139 12.20 -24.69 4.38
C LYS A 139 11.27 -24.80 5.60
N ALA A 140 11.63 -25.60 6.61
CA ALA A 140 10.80 -25.81 7.80
C ALA A 140 10.48 -24.50 8.54
N ARG A 141 11.46 -23.60 8.66
CA ARG A 141 11.28 -22.27 9.29
C ARG A 141 10.42 -21.35 8.43
N ILE A 142 10.62 -21.34 7.11
CA ILE A 142 9.76 -20.57 6.19
C ILE A 142 8.30 -21.01 6.33
N MET A 143 8.06 -22.32 6.33
CA MET A 143 6.72 -22.90 6.48
C MET A 143 6.10 -22.58 7.84
N THR A 144 6.88 -22.69 8.92
CA THR A 144 6.42 -22.37 10.29
C THR A 144 6.03 -20.90 10.39
N LEU A 145 6.91 -19.98 9.99
CA LEU A 145 6.63 -18.54 10.05
C LEU A 145 5.44 -18.15 9.14
N THR A 146 5.31 -18.77 7.96
CA THR A 146 4.16 -18.55 7.07
C THR A 146 2.87 -19.03 7.70
N SER A 147 2.87 -20.21 8.34
CA SER A 147 1.71 -20.73 9.07
C SER A 147 1.30 -19.82 10.21
N GLU A 148 2.25 -19.35 11.03
CA GLU A 148 1.98 -18.42 12.13
C GLU A 148 1.44 -17.08 11.63
N CYS A 149 1.94 -16.56 10.51
CA CYS A 149 1.38 -15.38 9.86
C CYS A 149 -0.08 -15.59 9.43
N LEU A 150 -0.45 -16.75 8.89
CA LEU A 150 -1.83 -17.06 8.50
C LEU A 150 -2.77 -17.29 9.69
N LYS A 151 -2.25 -17.85 10.81
CA LYS A 151 -3.01 -17.99 12.06
C LYS A 151 -3.22 -16.64 12.76
N CYS A 152 -2.28 -15.71 12.60
CA CYS A 152 -2.38 -14.34 13.11
C CYS A 152 -3.34 -13.49 12.25
N ASN A 153 -4.59 -13.92 12.17
CA ASN A 153 -5.66 -13.31 11.38
C ASN A 153 -6.79 -12.77 12.28
N ILE A 154 -6.39 -12.03 13.32
CA ILE A 154 -7.27 -11.35 14.27
C ILE A 154 -7.39 -9.90 13.85
N PHE A 155 -8.61 -9.36 13.87
CA PHE A 155 -8.87 -7.97 13.53
C PHE A 155 -10.01 -7.37 14.37
N LYS A 156 -10.02 -6.05 14.46
CA LYS A 156 -11.10 -5.29 15.11
C LYS A 156 -12.09 -4.77 14.07
N TRP A 157 -13.38 -4.86 14.37
CA TRP A 157 -14.47 -4.24 13.62
C TRP A 157 -15.54 -3.77 14.59
N SER A 158 -15.96 -2.49 14.47
CA SER A 158 -17.01 -1.91 15.32
C SER A 158 -16.84 -2.21 16.82
N GLY A 159 -15.66 -1.93 17.37
CA GLY A 159 -15.37 -2.19 18.79
C GLY A 159 -15.02 -3.64 19.13
N THR A 160 -15.42 -4.61 18.31
CA THR A 160 -15.35 -6.04 18.61
C THR A 160 -14.20 -6.74 17.89
N TYR A 161 -13.63 -7.78 18.51
CA TYR A 161 -12.55 -8.59 17.95
C TYR A 161 -13.09 -9.80 17.21
N TYR A 162 -12.53 -10.07 16.04
CA TYR A 162 -12.88 -11.21 15.19
C TYR A 162 -11.61 -11.92 14.74
N SER A 163 -11.77 -13.19 14.36
CA SER A 163 -10.75 -13.94 13.63
C SER A 163 -11.34 -14.51 12.35
N GLN A 164 -10.64 -14.34 11.23
CA GLN A 164 -11.08 -14.93 9.97
C GLN A 164 -10.72 -16.42 9.95
N LEU A 165 -11.76 -17.26 9.92
CA LEU A 165 -11.63 -18.72 9.99
C LEU A 165 -11.18 -19.37 8.66
N ARG A 166 -11.54 -18.76 7.52
CA ARG A 166 -11.25 -19.27 6.18
C ARG A 166 -10.87 -18.15 5.23
N GLY A 167 -9.98 -18.46 4.30
CA GLY A 167 -9.51 -17.50 3.30
C GLY A 167 -8.20 -16.84 3.71
N LEU A 168 -7.51 -16.35 2.69
CA LEU A 168 -6.38 -15.46 2.84
C LEU A 168 -6.91 -14.04 3.08
N ALA A 169 -6.44 -13.40 4.15
CA ALA A 169 -6.81 -12.02 4.48
C ALA A 169 -6.39 -11.06 3.35
N MET A 170 -7.36 -10.44 2.68
CA MET A 170 -7.07 -9.37 1.72
C MET A 170 -6.45 -8.22 2.50
N GLY A 171 -5.17 -7.92 2.25
CA GLY A 171 -4.40 -6.93 3.01
C GLY A 171 -3.19 -7.52 3.72
N GLN A 172 -3.12 -8.84 3.87
CA GLN A 172 -1.90 -9.52 4.27
C GLN A 172 -0.91 -9.61 3.11
N ARG A 173 0.38 -9.32 3.36
CA ARG A 173 1.42 -9.28 2.32
C ARG A 173 1.65 -10.62 1.62
N LEU A 174 1.44 -11.73 2.33
CA LEU A 174 1.61 -13.08 1.81
C LEU A 174 0.40 -13.59 1.00
N ALA A 175 -0.76 -12.95 1.13
CA ALA A 175 -1.98 -13.44 0.49
C ALA A 175 -1.84 -13.56 -1.04
N PRO A 176 -1.28 -12.57 -1.79
CA PRO A 176 -1.19 -12.67 -3.25
C PRO A 176 -0.31 -13.83 -3.73
N ILE A 177 0.87 -14.01 -3.13
CA ILE A 177 1.79 -15.09 -3.49
C ILE A 177 1.21 -16.46 -3.15
N LEU A 178 0.61 -16.61 -1.96
CA LEU A 178 -0.03 -17.85 -1.55
C LEU A 178 -1.21 -18.22 -2.45
N ALA A 179 -2.01 -17.23 -2.88
CA ALA A 179 -3.08 -17.44 -3.84
C ALA A 179 -2.53 -17.90 -5.20
N ILE A 180 -1.40 -17.36 -5.65
CA ILE A 180 -0.75 -17.78 -6.91
C ILE A 180 -0.20 -19.21 -6.79
N CYS A 181 0.47 -19.56 -5.69
CA CYS A 181 0.95 -20.92 -5.42
C CYS A 181 -0.21 -21.92 -5.41
N PHE A 182 -1.29 -21.60 -4.69
CA PHE A 182 -2.50 -22.40 -4.63
C PHE A 182 -3.11 -22.61 -6.04
N MET A 183 -3.28 -21.52 -6.80
CA MET A 183 -3.81 -21.61 -8.16
C MET A 183 -2.87 -22.39 -9.10
N SER A 184 -1.55 -22.34 -8.87
CA SER A 184 -0.58 -23.14 -9.64
C SER A 184 -0.81 -24.63 -9.49
N ARG A 185 -1.31 -25.09 -8.34
CA ARG A 185 -1.74 -26.47 -8.12
C ARG A 185 -3.08 -26.77 -8.78
N ILE A 186 -4.07 -25.87 -8.63
CA ILE A 186 -5.43 -26.03 -9.21
C ILE A 186 -5.40 -26.14 -10.73
N GLU A 187 -4.51 -25.42 -11.40
CA GLU A 187 -4.45 -25.40 -12.87
C GLU A 187 -3.66 -26.59 -13.47
N GLN A 188 -2.93 -27.38 -12.68
CA GLN A 188 -2.10 -28.50 -13.20
C GLN A 188 -2.87 -29.47 -14.10
N PRO A 189 -4.09 -29.93 -13.76
CA PRO A 189 -4.82 -30.88 -14.61
C PRO A 189 -5.22 -30.29 -15.96
N VAL A 190 -5.43 -28.97 -16.05
CA VAL A 190 -5.66 -28.29 -17.33
C VAL A 190 -4.35 -28.15 -18.11
N LEU A 191 -3.26 -27.76 -17.44
CA LEU A 191 -1.95 -27.68 -18.09
C LEU A 191 -1.50 -29.03 -18.66
N ALA A 192 -1.81 -30.14 -17.98
CA ALA A 192 -1.53 -31.50 -18.45
C ALA A 192 -2.30 -31.88 -19.73
N ARG A 193 -3.40 -31.18 -20.04
CA ARG A 193 -4.15 -31.36 -21.30
C ARG A 193 -3.53 -30.57 -22.46
N MET A 194 -2.48 -29.80 -22.21
CA MET A 194 -1.72 -29.05 -23.21
C MET A 194 -2.59 -28.12 -24.07
N PRO A 195 -3.37 -27.20 -23.46
CA PRO A 195 -4.07 -26.17 -24.22
C PRO A 195 -3.06 -25.35 -25.04
N LEU A 196 -3.49 -24.83 -26.18
CA LEU A 196 -2.64 -23.99 -27.06
C LEU A 196 -2.05 -22.80 -26.30
N MET A 197 -2.79 -22.26 -25.34
CA MET A 197 -2.31 -21.25 -24.41
C MET A 197 -3.09 -21.33 -23.09
N TYR A 198 -2.39 -21.19 -21.97
CA TYR A 198 -3.00 -20.94 -20.66
C TYR A 198 -2.15 -19.93 -19.91
N CYS A 199 -2.72 -18.79 -19.55
CA CYS A 199 -2.04 -17.78 -18.75
C CYS A 199 -2.98 -17.12 -17.75
N ARG A 200 -2.44 -16.63 -16.64
CA ARG A 200 -3.22 -16.12 -15.51
C ARG A 200 -2.57 -14.92 -14.84
N TYR A 201 -3.35 -13.87 -14.68
CA TYR A 201 -3.02 -12.70 -13.87
C TYR A 201 -3.84 -12.72 -12.58
N ILE A 202 -3.27 -13.30 -11.52
CA ILE A 202 -3.93 -13.50 -10.22
C ILE A 202 -5.21 -14.35 -10.36
N ASP A 203 -6.37 -13.73 -10.47
CA ASP A 203 -7.72 -14.31 -10.59
C ASP A 203 -8.23 -14.38 -12.04
N ASP A 204 -7.73 -13.52 -12.92
CA ASP A 204 -8.10 -13.51 -14.34
C ASP A 204 -7.26 -14.54 -15.11
N CYS A 205 -7.90 -15.50 -15.78
CA CYS A 205 -7.26 -16.49 -16.65
C CYS A 205 -7.64 -16.24 -18.11
N CYS A 206 -6.72 -16.50 -19.05
CA CYS A 206 -6.98 -16.52 -20.47
C CYS A 206 -6.49 -17.85 -21.06
N ILE A 207 -7.38 -18.52 -21.77
CA ILE A 207 -7.14 -19.86 -22.32
C ILE A 207 -7.43 -19.83 -23.81
N VAL A 208 -6.59 -20.52 -24.57
CA VAL A 208 -6.84 -20.85 -25.98
C VAL A 208 -6.76 -22.36 -26.16
N THR A 209 -7.79 -22.94 -26.78
CA THR A 209 -7.86 -24.38 -27.10
C THR A 209 -8.06 -24.57 -28.60
N SER A 210 -7.90 -25.81 -29.08
CA SER A 210 -8.10 -26.13 -30.49
C SER A 210 -9.57 -26.21 -30.88
N THR A 211 -10.45 -26.53 -29.91
CA THR A 211 -11.89 -26.68 -30.12
C THR A 211 -12.68 -26.16 -28.90
N GLN A 212 -13.96 -25.86 -29.11
CA GLN A 212 -14.88 -25.50 -28.02
C GLN A 212 -15.08 -26.66 -27.02
N SER A 213 -15.13 -27.92 -27.49
CA SER A 213 -15.28 -29.08 -26.62
C SER A 213 -14.10 -29.23 -25.65
N GLU A 214 -12.87 -28.96 -26.12
CA GLU A 214 -11.69 -28.94 -25.26
C GLU A 214 -11.77 -27.80 -24.23
N MET A 215 -12.26 -26.62 -24.63
CA MET A 215 -12.48 -25.48 -23.73
C MET A 215 -13.49 -25.83 -22.62
N ASP A 216 -14.60 -26.46 -22.99
CA ASP A 216 -15.66 -26.87 -22.07
C ASP A 216 -15.15 -27.89 -21.04
N GLU A 217 -14.35 -28.86 -21.48
CA GLU A 217 -13.72 -29.83 -20.56
C GLU A 217 -12.68 -29.16 -19.66
N CYS A 218 -11.86 -28.22 -20.16
CA CYS A 218 -10.95 -27.44 -19.32
C CYS A 218 -11.70 -26.64 -18.24
N PHE A 219 -12.81 -25.99 -18.61
CA PHE A 219 -13.65 -25.24 -17.67
C PHE A 219 -14.27 -26.15 -16.59
N LYS A 220 -14.76 -27.32 -17.01
CA LYS A 220 -15.32 -28.34 -16.11
C LYS A 220 -14.27 -28.88 -15.14
N VAL A 221 -13.09 -29.25 -15.65
CA VAL A 221 -11.98 -29.79 -14.84
C VAL A 221 -11.56 -28.77 -13.77
N LEU A 222 -11.39 -27.48 -14.11
CA LEU A 222 -11.03 -26.45 -13.14
C LEU A 222 -12.07 -26.31 -12.01
N ASN A 223 -13.35 -26.35 -12.35
CA ASN A 223 -14.45 -26.26 -11.39
C ASN A 223 -14.66 -27.53 -10.55
N GLN A 224 -13.93 -28.60 -10.82
CA GLN A 224 -13.94 -29.85 -10.03
C GLN A 224 -12.77 -29.95 -9.04
N GLN A 225 -11.76 -29.08 -9.14
CA GLN A 225 -10.52 -29.20 -8.34
C GLN A 225 -10.68 -28.84 -6.87
N SER A 226 -11.67 -28.02 -6.53
CA SER A 226 -11.90 -27.58 -5.15
C SER A 226 -13.38 -27.36 -4.90
N GLN A 227 -13.81 -27.70 -3.67
CA GLN A 227 -15.17 -27.46 -3.21
C GLN A 227 -15.52 -25.95 -3.16
N TYR A 228 -14.53 -25.09 -2.90
CA TYR A 228 -14.74 -23.68 -2.56
C TYR A 228 -14.36 -22.71 -3.69
N ILE A 229 -13.55 -23.15 -4.65
CA ILE A 229 -13.12 -22.34 -5.79
C ILE A 229 -14.02 -22.63 -6.96
N ARG A 230 -14.63 -21.58 -7.49
CA ARG A 230 -15.47 -21.62 -8.69
C ARG A 230 -14.96 -20.59 -9.68
N LEU A 231 -15.00 -20.95 -10.96
CA LEU A 231 -14.63 -20.09 -12.05
C LEU A 231 -15.86 -19.77 -12.89
N THR A 232 -16.01 -18.51 -13.28
CA THR A 232 -16.97 -18.08 -14.29
C THR A 232 -16.24 -17.89 -15.61
N ARG A 233 -16.92 -18.10 -16.74
CA ARG A 233 -16.34 -17.90 -18.07
C ARG A 233 -16.99 -16.75 -18.81
N GLU A 234 -16.19 -16.03 -19.59
CA GLU A 234 -16.62 -15.01 -20.54
C GLU A 234 -16.09 -15.38 -21.93
N SER A 235 -17.00 -15.48 -22.89
CA SER A 235 -16.69 -15.76 -24.29
C SER A 235 -16.66 -14.43 -25.09
N PRO A 236 -15.96 -14.37 -26.23
CA PRO A 236 -15.82 -13.14 -27.00
C PRO A 236 -17.17 -12.56 -27.45
N HIS A 237 -17.40 -11.28 -27.21
CA HIS A 237 -18.57 -10.56 -27.72
C HIS A 237 -18.20 -9.78 -28.98
N ASN A 238 -18.95 -9.96 -30.08
CA ASN A 238 -18.60 -9.43 -31.41
C ASN A 238 -17.17 -9.79 -31.84
N GLY A 239 -16.69 -10.97 -31.43
CA GLY A 239 -15.34 -11.46 -31.70
C GLY A 239 -14.23 -10.82 -30.86
N TRP A 240 -14.55 -9.97 -29.89
CA TRP A 240 -13.58 -9.35 -28.99
C TRP A 240 -13.73 -9.87 -27.56
N LEU A 241 -12.63 -10.26 -26.95
CA LEU A 241 -12.54 -10.69 -25.57
C LEU A 241 -11.78 -9.64 -24.73
N PRO A 242 -12.42 -9.02 -23.73
CA PRO A 242 -11.72 -8.21 -22.75
C PRO A 242 -10.78 -9.06 -21.88
N TYR A 243 -9.51 -8.68 -21.79
CA TYR A 243 -8.55 -9.27 -20.85
C TYR A 243 -7.53 -8.22 -20.40
N LEU A 244 -7.37 -8.06 -19.08
CA LEU A 244 -6.57 -6.99 -18.47
C LEU A 244 -6.97 -5.58 -19.00
N ASN A 245 -6.02 -4.83 -19.55
CA ASN A 245 -6.22 -3.54 -20.21
C ASN A 245 -6.23 -3.66 -21.76
N THR A 246 -6.59 -4.84 -22.27
CA THR A 246 -6.62 -5.14 -23.71
C THR A 246 -7.95 -5.76 -24.13
N GLN A 247 -8.26 -5.65 -25.42
CA GLN A 247 -9.27 -6.44 -26.09
C GLN A 247 -8.57 -7.28 -27.14
N VAL A 248 -8.82 -8.58 -27.12
CA VAL A 248 -8.18 -9.56 -27.99
C VAL A 248 -9.22 -10.15 -28.93
N LYS A 249 -8.91 -10.18 -30.22
CA LYS A 249 -9.69 -10.85 -31.25
C LYS A 249 -8.83 -11.93 -31.89
N LEU A 250 -9.28 -13.17 -31.79
CA LEU A 250 -8.69 -14.31 -32.48
C LEU A 250 -9.58 -14.63 -33.68
N SER A 251 -9.04 -14.57 -34.89
CA SER A 251 -9.80 -14.85 -36.11
C SER A 251 -8.91 -15.53 -37.15
N LYS A 252 -9.27 -16.76 -37.54
CA LYS A 252 -8.52 -17.57 -38.52
C LYS A 252 -7.02 -17.69 -38.16
N GLY A 253 -6.71 -17.90 -36.88
CA GLY A 253 -5.33 -17.99 -36.38
C GLY A 253 -4.59 -16.66 -36.20
N ILE A 254 -5.17 -15.53 -36.64
CA ILE A 254 -4.59 -14.21 -36.49
C ILE A 254 -5.10 -13.54 -35.20
N VAL A 255 -4.18 -13.02 -34.40
CA VAL A 255 -4.49 -12.26 -33.18
C VAL A 255 -4.42 -10.77 -33.44
N THR A 256 -5.54 -10.10 -33.21
CA THR A 256 -5.61 -8.63 -33.19
C THR A 256 -5.84 -8.14 -31.77
N ILE A 257 -5.05 -7.16 -31.33
CA ILE A 257 -5.13 -6.61 -29.97
C ILE A 257 -5.33 -5.11 -30.07
N LYS A 258 -6.21 -4.58 -29.22
CA LYS A 258 -6.39 -3.13 -29.02
C LYS A 258 -6.46 -2.75 -27.56
N TRP A 259 -6.19 -1.47 -27.26
CA TRP A 259 -6.29 -0.96 -25.90
C TRP A 259 -7.74 -0.96 -25.42
N TYR A 260 -7.97 -1.46 -24.22
CA TYR A 260 -9.32 -1.56 -23.65
C TYR A 260 -9.40 -0.87 -22.29
N ARG A 261 -10.54 -0.20 -22.07
CA ARG A 261 -10.96 0.30 -20.78
C ARG A 261 -12.39 -0.15 -20.52
N LYS A 262 -12.63 -0.67 -19.32
CA LYS A 262 -13.98 -1.02 -18.86
C LYS A 262 -14.90 0.20 -18.99
N GLU A 263 -16.12 -0.01 -19.46
CA GLU A 263 -17.11 1.06 -19.65
C GLU A 263 -17.41 1.82 -18.35
N THR A 264 -17.42 1.10 -17.22
CA THR A 264 -17.61 1.70 -15.88
C THR A 264 -16.43 2.55 -15.40
N SER A 265 -15.34 2.61 -16.16
CA SER A 265 -14.19 3.43 -15.82
C SER A 265 -14.53 4.91 -15.91
N LYS A 266 -14.36 5.65 -14.81
CA LYS A 266 -14.50 7.11 -14.79
C LYS A 266 -13.39 7.86 -15.53
N ASN A 267 -12.34 7.17 -15.99
CA ASN A 267 -11.22 7.74 -16.74
C ASN A 267 -10.55 8.95 -16.04
N ILE A 268 -10.60 9.00 -14.71
CA ILE A 268 -10.02 10.08 -13.90
C ILE A 268 -8.51 9.90 -13.84
N LEU A 269 -7.78 10.93 -14.27
CA LEU A 269 -6.33 11.06 -14.19
C LEU A 269 -5.97 12.22 -13.26
N ILE A 270 -4.67 12.48 -13.10
CA ILE A 270 -4.21 13.74 -12.49
C ILE A 270 -4.71 14.88 -13.38
N HIS A 271 -5.61 15.72 -12.88
CA HIS A 271 -6.16 16.84 -13.65
C HIS A 271 -5.06 17.86 -14.01
N ALA A 272 -5.15 18.49 -15.19
CA ALA A 272 -4.12 19.41 -15.68
C ALA A 272 -3.87 20.61 -14.75
N SER A 273 -4.94 21.13 -14.13
CA SER A 273 -4.88 22.23 -13.15
C SER A 273 -4.47 21.82 -11.73
N SER A 274 -4.21 20.53 -11.48
CA SER A 274 -3.83 20.08 -10.14
C SER A 274 -2.44 20.59 -9.73
N ALA A 275 -2.26 20.74 -8.42
CA ALA A 275 -1.01 21.15 -7.76
C ALA A 275 0.03 20.00 -7.71
N HIS A 276 0.23 19.33 -8.83
CA HIS A 276 1.32 18.37 -9.03
C HIS A 276 2.39 18.96 -9.95
N PRO A 277 3.66 18.54 -9.83
CA PRO A 277 4.72 18.96 -10.74
C PRO A 277 4.34 18.73 -12.20
N ALA A 278 4.65 19.70 -13.08
CA ALA A 278 4.30 19.58 -14.50
C ALA A 278 4.95 18.36 -15.17
N ALA A 279 6.14 17.96 -14.71
CA ALA A 279 6.84 16.76 -15.17
C ALA A 279 6.03 15.47 -14.87
N MET A 280 5.41 15.37 -13.69
CA MET A 280 4.57 14.24 -13.29
C MET A 280 3.31 14.17 -14.16
N LYS A 281 2.62 15.31 -14.34
CA LYS A 281 1.44 15.43 -15.21
C LYS A 281 1.74 14.96 -16.64
N ARG A 282 2.85 15.46 -17.23
CA ARG A 282 3.32 15.03 -18.55
C ARG A 282 3.67 13.55 -18.61
N ALA A 283 4.30 13.00 -17.56
CA ALA A 283 4.65 11.58 -17.51
C ALA A 283 3.42 10.67 -17.50
N VAL A 284 2.39 11.00 -16.72
CA VAL A 284 1.13 10.25 -16.69
C VAL A 284 0.46 10.22 -18.07
N ILE A 285 0.33 11.37 -18.72
CA ILE A 285 -0.27 11.45 -20.06
C ILE A 285 0.58 10.72 -21.09
N ARG A 286 1.90 10.95 -21.10
CA ARG A 286 2.81 10.25 -22.02
C ARG A 286 2.71 8.73 -21.88
N ASN A 287 2.70 8.23 -20.64
CA ASN A 287 2.60 6.80 -20.37
C ASN A 287 1.26 6.21 -20.80
N MET A 288 0.16 6.95 -20.64
CA MET A 288 -1.16 6.53 -21.14
C MET A 288 -1.15 6.39 -22.66
N PHE A 289 -0.69 7.40 -23.40
CA PHE A 289 -0.61 7.33 -24.87
C PHE A 289 0.35 6.24 -25.34
N LYS A 290 1.51 6.11 -24.68
CA LYS A 290 2.48 5.04 -24.95
C LYS A 290 1.81 3.67 -24.80
N THR A 291 1.17 3.41 -23.65
CA THR A 291 0.46 2.16 -23.38
C THR A 291 -0.63 1.90 -24.42
N ALA A 292 -1.44 2.91 -24.74
CA ALA A 292 -2.53 2.79 -25.72
C ALA A 292 -2.06 2.40 -27.13
N VAL A 293 -0.80 2.69 -27.49
CA VAL A 293 -0.23 2.34 -28.79
C VAL A 293 0.54 1.02 -28.73
N GLU A 294 1.33 0.80 -27.67
CA GLU A 294 2.21 -0.38 -27.54
C GLU A 294 1.43 -1.69 -27.41
N VAL A 295 0.25 -1.66 -26.79
CA VAL A 295 -0.58 -2.86 -26.65
C VAL A 295 -1.26 -3.29 -27.95
N CYS A 296 -1.30 -2.42 -28.96
CA CYS A 296 -2.03 -2.65 -30.20
C CYS A 296 -1.17 -3.36 -31.25
N THR A 297 -1.77 -4.26 -32.03
CA THR A 297 -1.06 -4.97 -33.11
C THR A 297 -1.10 -4.22 -34.46
N GLY A 298 -2.24 -3.64 -34.84
CA GLY A 298 -2.42 -2.93 -36.11
C GLY A 298 -2.51 -1.40 -36.01
N GLU A 299 -2.32 -0.70 -37.14
CA GLU A 299 -2.40 0.77 -37.20
C GLU A 299 -3.83 1.29 -37.01
N VAL A 300 -4.84 0.53 -37.43
CA VAL A 300 -6.26 0.89 -37.22
C VAL A 300 -6.56 0.91 -35.72
N GLU A 301 -6.18 -0.15 -35.00
CA GLU A 301 -6.36 -0.28 -33.55
C GLU A 301 -5.55 0.77 -32.78
N ARG A 302 -4.33 1.10 -33.25
CA ARG A 302 -3.54 2.21 -32.68
C ARG A 302 -4.25 3.54 -32.88
N CYS A 303 -4.82 3.80 -34.05
CA CYS A 303 -5.55 5.02 -34.33
C CYS A 303 -6.78 5.15 -33.42
N GLU A 304 -7.59 4.10 -33.29
CA GLU A 304 -8.72 4.06 -32.36
C GLU A 304 -8.27 4.31 -30.91
N SER A 305 -7.24 3.60 -30.46
CA SER A 305 -6.73 3.69 -29.09
C SER A 305 -6.17 5.08 -28.78
N ARG A 306 -5.51 5.74 -29.74
CA ARG A 306 -5.06 7.14 -29.62
C ARG A 306 -6.24 8.11 -29.51
N LYS A 307 -7.32 7.89 -30.26
CA LYS A 307 -8.54 8.73 -30.16
C LYS A 307 -9.15 8.63 -28.76
N ILE A 308 -9.26 7.42 -28.22
CA ILE A 308 -9.74 7.19 -26.85
C ILE A 308 -8.82 7.88 -25.84
N ALA A 309 -7.50 7.71 -25.97
CA ALA A 309 -6.53 8.35 -25.08
C ALA A 309 -6.61 9.89 -25.15
N ALA A 310 -6.82 10.46 -26.33
CA ALA A 310 -7.01 11.90 -26.53
C ALA A 310 -8.29 12.41 -25.86
N GLN A 311 -9.42 11.71 -26.03
CA GLN A 311 -10.68 12.05 -25.36
C GLN A 311 -10.52 12.03 -23.84
N ILE A 312 -9.85 11.01 -23.30
CA ILE A 312 -9.56 10.92 -21.86
C ILE A 312 -8.69 12.10 -21.41
N ALA A 313 -7.61 12.42 -22.13
CA ALA A 313 -6.74 13.54 -21.79
C ALA A 313 -7.51 14.88 -21.80
N ILE A 314 -8.34 15.12 -22.83
CA ILE A 314 -9.17 16.33 -22.95
C ILE A 314 -10.15 16.43 -21.77
N SER A 315 -10.82 15.32 -21.40
CA SER A 315 -11.75 15.31 -20.26
C SER A 315 -11.07 15.58 -18.90
N ASN A 316 -9.74 15.45 -18.82
CA ASN A 316 -8.94 15.76 -17.63
C ASN A 316 -8.21 17.12 -17.74
N GLY A 317 -8.62 17.98 -18.68
CA GLY A 317 -8.12 19.36 -18.83
C GLY A 317 -6.83 19.50 -19.63
N TYR A 318 -6.38 18.46 -20.33
CA TYR A 318 -5.15 18.53 -21.13
C TYR A 318 -5.44 18.94 -22.58
N SER A 319 -4.65 19.88 -23.10
CA SER A 319 -4.64 20.22 -24.52
C SER A 319 -3.81 19.20 -25.31
N VAL A 320 -4.46 18.41 -26.16
CA VAL A 320 -3.79 17.43 -27.03
C VAL A 320 -3.59 18.07 -28.41
N SER A 321 -2.40 18.62 -28.67
CA SER A 321 -2.03 19.03 -30.03
C SER A 321 -1.60 17.80 -30.85
N GLN A 322 -2.00 17.73 -32.12
CA GLN A 322 -1.66 16.64 -33.06
C GLN A 322 -0.17 16.63 -33.47
N ARG A 323 0.75 17.04 -32.60
CA ARG A 323 2.18 16.99 -32.94
C ARG A 323 2.67 15.55 -32.91
N ARG A 324 3.27 15.11 -34.02
CA ARG A 324 3.93 13.82 -34.21
C ARG A 324 4.77 13.47 -32.97
N PHE A 325 4.51 12.31 -32.38
CA PHE A 325 5.41 11.70 -31.40
C PHE A 325 6.80 11.62 -32.04
N LYS A 326 7.74 12.45 -31.58
CA LYS A 326 9.16 12.18 -31.87
C LYS A 326 9.54 10.91 -31.10
N PRO A 327 10.25 9.96 -31.72
CA PRO A 327 10.77 8.81 -31.01
C PRO A 327 11.62 9.29 -29.82
N PRO A 328 11.71 8.48 -28.75
CA PRO A 328 12.51 8.85 -27.59
C PRO A 328 13.94 9.08 -28.05
N VAL A 329 14.48 10.27 -27.77
CA VAL A 329 15.94 10.41 -27.70
C VAL A 329 16.37 9.52 -26.53
N GLU A 330 17.25 8.57 -26.79
CA GLU A 330 17.85 7.74 -25.73
C GLU A 330 18.39 8.67 -24.64
N ASN A 331 17.76 8.63 -23.46
CA ASN A 331 18.27 9.31 -22.30
C ASN A 331 19.49 8.53 -21.81
N SER A 332 20.68 8.90 -22.29
CA SER A 332 21.98 8.48 -21.76
C SER A 332 22.21 8.84 -20.28
N ASN A 333 21.24 9.50 -19.62
CA ASN A 333 21.32 9.99 -18.24
C ASN A 333 20.84 9.00 -17.17
N GLN A 334 20.53 7.74 -17.51
CA GLN A 334 20.06 6.78 -16.51
C GLN A 334 21.17 6.33 -15.56
N SER A 335 22.42 6.24 -16.04
CA SER A 335 23.61 5.90 -15.23
C SER A 335 24.05 7.02 -14.26
N GLN A 336 23.79 8.30 -14.57
CA GLN A 336 24.19 9.44 -13.72
C GLN A 336 23.29 9.66 -12.49
N ARG A 337 22.20 8.90 -12.31
CA ARG A 337 21.27 9.07 -11.18
C ARG A 337 21.62 8.24 -9.95
N GLU A 338 22.40 7.17 -10.10
CA GLU A 338 22.65 6.20 -9.01
C GLU A 338 23.55 6.74 -7.89
N HIS A 339 24.30 7.82 -8.14
CA HIS A 339 25.21 8.42 -7.15
C HIS A 339 24.73 9.74 -6.53
N LYS A 340 23.52 10.22 -6.87
CA LYS A 340 23.02 11.49 -6.33
C LYS A 340 22.30 11.33 -5.00
N LEU A 341 22.60 12.19 -4.04
CA LEU A 341 21.90 12.32 -2.77
C LEU A 341 20.51 12.93 -3.00
N PRO A 342 19.41 12.27 -2.58
CA PRO A 342 18.07 12.81 -2.76
C PRO A 342 17.76 13.89 -1.72
N LEU A 343 17.42 15.09 -2.18
CA LEU A 343 16.86 16.17 -1.37
C LEU A 343 15.33 16.16 -1.54
N PHE A 344 14.62 15.78 -0.49
CA PHE A 344 13.16 15.70 -0.48
C PHE A 344 12.54 17.00 0.02
N LEU A 345 11.72 17.65 -0.79
CA LEU A 345 10.99 18.88 -0.41
C LEU A 345 9.52 18.80 -0.81
N PRO A 346 8.58 19.36 -0.03
CA PRO A 346 7.19 19.52 -0.45
C PRO A 346 7.08 20.33 -1.75
N PHE A 347 6.24 19.87 -2.67
CA PHE A 347 5.98 20.60 -3.90
C PHE A 347 5.08 21.81 -3.62
N ILE A 348 5.61 23.01 -3.87
CA ILE A 348 4.86 24.26 -3.78
C ILE A 348 4.43 24.72 -5.17
N SER A 349 5.39 24.88 -6.08
CA SER A 349 5.13 25.26 -7.48
C SER A 349 6.33 24.91 -8.36
N ASP A 350 6.11 24.79 -9.67
CA ASP A 350 7.22 24.60 -10.63
C ASP A 350 8.22 25.77 -10.60
N LYS A 351 7.76 27.00 -10.28
CA LYS A 351 8.63 28.17 -10.11
C LYS A 351 9.55 28.03 -8.90
N PHE A 352 9.00 27.54 -7.78
CA PHE A 352 9.77 27.27 -6.56
C PHE A 352 10.81 26.17 -6.79
N ASP A 353 10.41 25.04 -7.38
CA ASP A 353 11.34 23.96 -7.74
C ASP A 353 12.45 24.45 -8.68
N ALA A 354 12.13 25.31 -9.64
CA ALA A 354 13.12 25.91 -10.53
C ALA A 354 14.11 26.81 -9.78
N ALA A 355 13.63 27.62 -8.82
CA ALA A 355 14.47 28.45 -7.97
C ALA A 355 15.42 27.59 -7.11
N ILE A 356 14.93 26.51 -6.50
CA ILE A 356 15.76 25.58 -5.72
C ILE A 356 16.81 24.91 -6.61
N ARG A 357 16.44 24.45 -7.82
CA ARG A 357 17.39 23.90 -8.79
C ARG A 357 18.47 24.92 -9.17
N GLN A 358 18.10 26.20 -9.30
CA GLN A 358 19.06 27.27 -9.57
C GLN A 358 19.98 27.53 -8.37
N CYS A 359 19.48 27.41 -7.13
CA CYS A 359 20.31 27.48 -5.93
C CYS A 359 21.31 26.31 -5.86
N LEU A 360 20.85 25.08 -6.14
CA LEU A 360 21.73 23.91 -6.23
C LEU A 360 22.81 24.08 -7.30
N ALA A 361 22.44 24.62 -8.47
CA ALA A 361 23.40 24.91 -9.53
C ALA A 361 24.41 26.00 -9.13
N ARG A 362 23.96 27.07 -8.46
CA ARG A 362 24.84 28.13 -7.93
C ARG A 362 25.80 27.61 -6.86
N ALA A 363 25.35 26.67 -6.04
CA ALA A 363 26.18 25.98 -5.05
C ALA A 363 27.05 24.85 -5.64
N GLN A 364 27.01 24.64 -6.96
CA GLN A 364 27.73 23.57 -7.68
C GLN A 364 27.31 22.13 -7.29
N LEU A 365 26.11 21.96 -6.73
CA LEU A 365 25.57 20.69 -6.24
C LEU A 365 24.65 19.97 -7.23
N GLN A 366 24.52 20.44 -8.48
CA GLN A 366 23.61 19.87 -9.49
C GLN A 366 23.96 18.41 -9.88
N ASN A 367 25.22 18.02 -9.69
CA ASN A 367 25.70 16.68 -9.99
C ASN A 367 25.61 15.74 -8.78
N ASP A 368 25.58 16.27 -7.57
CA ASP A 368 25.56 15.49 -6.33
C ASP A 368 24.16 15.36 -5.74
N VAL A 369 23.28 16.35 -5.96
CA VAL A 369 21.96 16.41 -5.33
C VAL A 369 20.84 16.24 -6.36
N LEU A 370 19.90 15.35 -6.04
CA LEU A 370 18.67 15.16 -6.78
C LEU A 370 17.50 15.76 -5.99
N LEU A 371 16.96 16.89 -6.47
CA LEU A 371 15.71 17.44 -5.91
C LEU A 371 14.53 16.53 -6.26
N VAL A 372 13.89 15.98 -5.22
CA VAL A 372 12.68 15.16 -5.27
C VAL A 372 11.53 15.93 -4.62
N SER A 373 10.62 16.43 -5.45
CA SER A 373 9.45 17.18 -5.01
C SER A 373 8.32 16.22 -4.59
N ILE A 374 7.99 16.22 -3.30
CA ILE A 374 6.94 15.39 -2.72
C ILE A 374 5.60 16.10 -2.90
N PRO A 375 4.62 15.51 -3.61
CA PRO A 375 3.29 16.09 -3.70
C PRO A 375 2.66 16.25 -2.32
N ASN A 376 1.96 17.36 -2.09
CA ASN A 376 1.22 17.56 -0.84
C ASN A 376 0.14 16.48 -0.66
N ASP A 377 -0.25 16.28 0.60
CA ASP A 377 -1.30 15.34 0.96
C ASP A 377 -2.61 15.73 0.26
N ASN A 378 -3.05 14.89 -0.68
CA ASN A 378 -4.32 15.11 -1.36
C ASN A 378 -5.50 14.88 -0.41
N ILE A 379 -6.67 15.41 -0.77
CA ILE A 379 -7.92 15.25 -0.01
C ILE A 379 -8.17 13.78 0.32
N LYS A 380 -7.88 12.86 -0.61
CA LYS A 380 -8.02 11.42 -0.33
C LYS A 380 -7.14 10.96 0.83
N LYS A 381 -5.88 11.36 0.93
CA LYS A 381 -5.00 10.99 2.04
C LYS A 381 -5.45 11.64 3.36
N GLN A 382 -5.99 12.86 3.29
CA GLN A 382 -6.50 13.56 4.47
C GLN A 382 -7.83 12.98 4.99
N LEU A 383 -8.72 12.54 4.07
CA LEU A 383 -10.07 12.07 4.38
C LEU A 383 -10.17 10.54 4.52
N VAL A 384 -9.45 9.78 3.70
CA VAL A 384 -9.50 8.32 3.74
C VAL A 384 -8.69 7.83 4.92
N ARG A 385 -9.40 7.23 5.87
CA ARG A 385 -8.82 6.57 7.03
C ARG A 385 -9.16 5.09 6.95
N ASN A 386 -8.14 4.26 6.89
CA ASN A 386 -8.24 2.81 7.06
C ASN A 386 -8.63 2.41 8.50
N ARG A 387 -8.64 3.36 9.45
CA ARG A 387 -8.94 3.20 10.88
C ARG A 387 -10.09 4.11 11.33
N LEU A 388 -11.18 4.17 10.55
CA LEU A 388 -12.34 5.04 10.82
C LEU A 388 -12.94 4.81 12.22
N TYR A 389 -12.96 3.55 12.68
CA TYR A 389 -13.62 3.12 13.92
C TYR A 389 -12.66 2.92 15.12
N ASP A 390 -11.41 3.37 15.02
CA ASP A 390 -10.40 3.22 16.09
C ASP A 390 -10.45 4.37 17.13
N ARG A 391 -11.37 5.32 16.99
CA ARG A 391 -11.42 6.55 17.80
C ARG A 391 -12.33 6.42 19.01
N GLU A 392 -12.06 5.45 19.86
CA GLU A 392 -12.75 5.35 21.15
C GLU A 392 -11.74 5.50 22.28
N CYS A 393 -12.00 6.43 23.18
CA CYS A 393 -11.25 6.54 24.43
C CYS A 393 -11.79 5.50 25.41
N THR A 394 -11.08 4.39 25.56
CA THR A 394 -11.44 3.34 26.55
C THR A 394 -10.76 3.54 27.90
N THR A 395 -10.05 4.64 28.10
CA THR A 395 -9.34 4.92 29.35
C THR A 395 -10.27 5.59 30.35
N GLU A 396 -10.53 4.94 31.48
CA GLU A 396 -11.21 5.53 32.64
C GLU A 396 -10.44 6.76 33.13
N HIS A 397 -11.14 7.85 33.41
CA HIS A 397 -10.57 9.14 33.84
C HIS A 397 -9.42 9.65 32.95
N CYS A 398 -9.58 9.54 31.62
CA CYS A 398 -8.60 10.03 30.66
C CYS A 398 -8.40 11.55 30.78
N VAL A 399 -7.17 12.01 31.02
CA VAL A 399 -6.82 13.45 31.10
C VAL A 399 -6.42 14.07 29.75
N ILE A 400 -6.49 13.28 28.67
CA ILE A 400 -6.07 13.68 27.31
C ILE A 400 -7.30 13.99 26.46
N CYS A 401 -8.23 13.04 26.34
CA CYS A 401 -9.38 13.17 25.45
C CYS A 401 -10.39 14.26 25.82
N PRO A 402 -10.59 14.64 27.10
CA PRO A 402 -11.47 15.78 27.43
C PRO A 402 -10.97 17.12 26.88
N TYR A 403 -9.66 17.26 26.67
CA TYR A 403 -9.03 18.51 26.20
C TYR A 403 -8.51 18.42 24.76
N GLY A 404 -8.46 17.22 24.19
CA GLY A 404 -8.07 16.94 22.81
C GLY A 404 -9.21 16.35 21.98
N LYS A 405 -8.85 15.51 21.01
CA LYS A 405 -9.82 14.74 20.22
C LYS A 405 -10.04 13.36 20.85
N VAL A 406 -11.23 12.81 20.67
CA VAL A 406 -11.52 11.42 21.07
C VAL A 406 -10.56 10.47 20.34
N GLY A 407 -9.83 9.67 21.12
CA GLY A 407 -8.78 8.76 20.63
C GLY A 407 -7.36 9.35 20.58
N ASP A 408 -7.14 10.60 20.99
CA ASP A 408 -5.78 11.16 21.10
C ASP A 408 -4.93 10.43 22.15
N CYS A 409 -5.59 9.87 23.17
CA CYS A 409 -4.93 9.08 24.21
C CYS A 409 -4.24 7.80 23.68
N SER A 410 -4.67 7.28 22.52
CA SER A 410 -4.11 6.06 21.93
C SER A 410 -3.01 6.33 20.89
N LYS A 411 -2.61 7.60 20.71
CA LYS A 411 -1.61 8.00 19.71
C LYS A 411 -0.19 7.70 20.17
N VAL A 412 0.69 7.44 19.20
CA VAL A 412 2.12 7.17 19.38
C VAL A 412 2.93 8.17 18.53
N GLY A 413 4.19 8.41 18.90
CA GLY A 413 5.04 9.34 18.17
C GLY A 413 4.50 10.76 18.26
N VAL A 414 4.30 11.25 19.48
CA VAL A 414 3.71 12.57 19.74
C VAL A 414 4.62 13.43 20.60
N VAL A 415 4.62 14.73 20.32
CA VAL A 415 5.06 15.75 21.26
C VAL A 415 3.80 16.29 21.94
N TYR A 416 3.79 16.28 23.26
CA TYR A 416 2.64 16.65 24.08
C TYR A 416 3.02 17.72 25.10
N GLN A 417 2.01 18.46 25.54
CA GLN A 417 2.10 19.43 26.62
C GLN A 417 1.20 19.00 27.78
N ILE A 418 1.72 19.07 29.00
CA ILE A 418 0.96 19.00 30.24
C ILE A 418 0.90 20.40 30.86
N GLU A 419 -0.30 20.82 31.24
CA GLU A 419 -0.58 22.08 31.92
C GLU A 419 -1.12 21.78 33.34
N CYS A 420 -0.53 22.41 34.35
CA CYS A 420 -1.10 22.43 35.70
C CYS A 420 -2.31 23.36 35.73
N LEU A 421 -3.48 22.87 36.15
CA LEU A 421 -4.72 23.66 36.15
C LEU A 421 -4.82 24.67 37.29
N GLU A 422 -3.91 24.61 38.28
CA GLU A 422 -3.88 25.57 39.40
C GLU A 422 -2.97 26.77 39.12
N CYS A 423 -1.76 26.54 38.59
CA CYS A 423 -0.76 27.60 38.41
C CYS A 423 -0.35 27.83 36.94
N HIS A 424 -0.97 27.11 36.00
CA HIS A 424 -0.70 27.17 34.56
C HIS A 424 0.76 26.91 34.16
N ALA A 425 1.55 26.29 35.04
CA ALA A 425 2.88 25.82 34.68
C ALA A 425 2.76 24.78 33.56
N LEU A 426 3.71 24.83 32.62
CA LEU A 426 3.76 23.96 31.45
C LEU A 426 4.92 22.99 31.54
N TYR A 427 4.68 21.79 31.02
CA TYR A 427 5.68 20.76 30.73
C TYR A 427 5.49 20.30 29.29
N VAL A 428 6.55 20.23 28.51
CA VAL A 428 6.56 19.65 27.16
C VAL A 428 7.40 18.38 27.18
N GLY A 429 6.89 17.32 26.54
CA GLY A 429 7.59 16.05 26.43
C GLY A 429 7.28 15.31 25.13
N GLU A 430 8.15 14.36 24.75
CA GLU A 430 7.89 13.41 23.67
C GLU A 430 7.58 11.99 24.16
N THR A 431 6.88 11.22 23.32
CA THR A 431 6.77 9.77 23.48
C THR A 431 6.65 9.04 22.15
N GLY A 432 7.48 8.01 21.98
CA GLY A 432 7.28 6.97 20.94
C GLY A 432 6.23 5.91 21.31
N ARG A 433 5.86 5.80 22.59
CA ARG A 433 4.83 4.88 23.10
C ARG A 433 3.45 5.54 23.12
N VAL A 434 2.42 4.75 23.39
CA VAL A 434 1.03 5.23 23.53
C VAL A 434 0.96 6.34 24.57
N LEU A 435 0.39 7.48 24.20
CA LEU A 435 0.36 8.68 25.03
C LEU A 435 -0.29 8.42 26.40
N SER A 436 -1.41 7.69 26.45
CA SER A 436 -2.07 7.34 27.71
C SER A 436 -1.16 6.59 28.70
N VAL A 437 -0.28 5.71 28.20
CA VAL A 437 0.71 5.00 29.03
C VAL A 437 1.72 5.99 29.59
N ARG A 438 2.25 6.89 28.75
CA ARG A 438 3.22 7.90 29.18
C ARG A 438 2.63 8.87 30.20
N ILE A 439 1.38 9.31 30.00
CA ILE A 439 0.70 10.19 30.95
C ILE A 439 0.40 9.47 32.27
N LYS A 440 0.03 8.18 32.25
CA LYS A 440 -0.14 7.39 33.48
C LYS A 440 1.16 7.32 34.29
N GLU A 441 2.32 7.21 33.65
CA GLU A 441 3.63 7.24 34.33
C GLU A 441 3.90 8.59 35.00
N HIS A 442 3.60 9.69 34.31
CA HIS A 442 3.72 11.04 34.86
C HIS A 442 2.79 11.22 36.06
N LEU A 443 1.52 10.82 35.96
CA LEU A 443 0.56 10.87 37.05
C LEU A 443 0.97 9.98 38.23
N ALA A 444 1.51 8.78 37.97
CA ALA A 444 2.03 7.91 39.02
C ALA A 444 3.26 8.50 39.73
N SER A 445 4.07 9.27 39.02
CA SER A 445 5.23 9.97 39.58
C SER A 445 4.82 11.21 40.38
N LYS A 446 3.79 11.94 39.91
CA LYS A 446 3.10 13.03 40.65
C LYS A 446 2.55 12.52 41.98
N ARG A 447 1.80 11.40 41.97
CA ARG A 447 1.23 10.80 43.18
C ARG A 447 2.30 10.43 44.21
N ARG A 448 3.45 9.93 43.74
CA ARG A 448 4.60 9.58 44.60
C ARG A 448 5.43 10.77 45.06
N GLY A 449 5.19 11.98 44.54
CA GLY A 449 6.00 13.17 44.87
C GLY A 449 7.47 13.05 44.43
N SER A 450 7.76 12.34 43.33
CA SER A 450 9.15 12.08 42.92
C SER A 450 9.85 13.35 42.41
N LEU A 451 10.91 13.78 43.12
CA LEU A 451 11.72 14.97 42.78
C LEU A 451 12.50 14.85 41.45
N THR A 452 12.70 13.61 40.97
CA THR A 452 13.34 13.34 39.67
C THR A 452 12.38 13.53 38.50
N SER A 453 11.06 13.50 38.75
CA SER A 453 10.05 13.69 37.71
C SER A 453 9.58 15.15 37.68
N PRO A 454 9.32 15.73 36.50
CA PRO A 454 8.84 17.11 36.38
C PRO A 454 7.59 17.40 37.23
N LEU A 455 6.57 16.54 37.13
CA LEU A 455 5.31 16.74 37.87
C LEU A 455 5.46 16.50 39.38
N GLY A 456 6.28 15.52 39.80
CA GLY A 456 6.51 15.25 41.22
C GLY A 456 7.31 16.36 41.89
N ARG A 457 8.30 16.93 41.19
CA ARG A 457 9.03 18.12 41.64
C ARG A 457 8.12 19.33 41.76
N HIS A 458 7.33 19.60 40.71
CA HIS A 458 6.38 20.71 40.70
C HIS A 458 5.38 20.63 41.86
N LYS A 459 4.89 19.42 42.18
CA LYS A 459 4.03 19.16 43.34
C LYS A 459 4.65 19.64 44.66
N ASN A 460 5.91 19.28 44.89
CA ASN A 460 6.58 19.58 46.16
C ASN A 460 7.02 21.04 46.25
N GLU A 461 7.59 21.57 45.17
CA GLU A 461 8.22 22.91 45.17
C GLU A 461 7.20 24.04 45.04
N VAL A 462 6.12 23.85 44.27
CA VAL A 462 5.14 24.91 43.98
C VAL A 462 3.85 24.74 44.77
N HIS A 463 3.38 23.50 44.93
CA HIS A 463 2.12 23.20 45.62
C HIS A 463 2.31 22.70 47.06
N GLY A 464 3.54 22.72 47.58
CA GLY A 464 3.83 22.31 48.97
C GLY A 464 3.44 20.86 49.28
N GLY A 465 3.40 19.99 48.26
CA GLY A 465 2.97 18.60 48.39
C GLY A 465 1.47 18.36 48.17
N ASN A 466 0.66 19.41 47.98
CA ASN A 466 -0.76 19.28 47.65
C ASN A 466 -0.96 18.72 46.24
N ASP A 467 -2.03 17.94 46.05
CA ASP A 467 -2.33 17.38 44.74
C ASP A 467 -3.04 18.41 43.84
N PHE A 468 -2.75 18.38 42.55
CA PHE A 468 -3.30 19.31 41.55
C PHE A 468 -3.77 18.59 40.28
N ASP A 469 -4.74 19.16 39.58
CA ASP A 469 -5.24 18.62 38.31
C ASP A 469 -4.38 19.04 37.12
N VAL A 470 -4.35 18.17 36.11
CA VAL A 470 -3.58 18.39 34.89
C VAL A 470 -4.40 18.20 33.63
N LYS A 471 -4.06 19.01 32.64
CA LYS A 471 -4.58 18.92 31.28
C LYS A 471 -3.46 18.52 30.33
N CYS A 472 -3.74 17.60 29.40
CA CYS A 472 -2.77 17.15 28.41
C CYS A 472 -3.25 17.37 26.97
N ASN A 473 -2.44 18.07 26.17
CA ASN A 473 -2.70 18.34 24.76
C ASN A 473 -1.59 17.79 23.87
N ILE A 474 -1.92 17.31 22.66
CA ILE A 474 -0.93 16.98 21.64
C ILE A 474 -0.56 18.25 20.88
N LEU A 475 0.74 18.55 20.80
CA LEU A 475 1.27 19.68 20.02
C LEU A 475 1.50 19.29 18.57
N THR A 476 2.19 18.16 18.34
CA THR A 476 2.46 17.66 16.99
C THR A 476 2.68 16.14 16.98
N TYR A 477 2.62 15.57 15.78
CA TYR A 477 2.81 14.14 15.51
C TYR A 477 4.09 13.95 14.70
N GLU A 478 5.02 13.13 15.19
CA GLU A 478 6.23 12.75 14.46
C GLU A 478 6.66 11.34 14.85
N THR A 479 6.69 10.44 13.89
CA THR A 479 7.03 9.03 14.12
C THR A 479 8.53 8.80 14.22
N GLU A 480 9.32 9.58 13.48
CA GLU A 480 10.78 9.47 13.47
C GLU A 480 11.34 10.03 14.80
N VAL A 481 12.26 9.29 15.41
CA VAL A 481 12.73 9.59 16.77
C VAL A 481 13.56 10.88 16.80
N SER A 482 14.47 11.07 15.84
CA SER A 482 15.35 12.25 15.81
C SER A 482 14.57 13.55 15.52
N ALA A 483 13.65 13.53 14.55
CA ALA A 483 12.77 14.63 14.21
C ALA A 483 11.80 14.94 15.36
N ARG A 484 11.25 13.91 16.03
CA ARG A 484 10.37 14.14 17.19
C ARG A 484 11.10 14.79 18.35
N LYS A 485 12.35 14.38 18.63
CA LYS A 485 13.20 15.02 19.65
C LYS A 485 13.58 16.45 19.29
N ALA A 486 13.86 16.72 18.01
CA ALA A 486 14.10 18.08 17.54
C ALA A 486 12.85 18.96 17.70
N LEU A 487 11.67 18.45 17.37
CA LEU A 487 10.39 19.14 17.56
C LEU A 487 10.10 19.41 19.05
N GLU A 488 10.36 18.44 19.93
CA GLU A 488 10.27 18.64 21.38
C GLU A 488 11.17 19.80 21.84
N ALA A 489 12.42 19.83 21.40
CA ALA A 489 13.36 20.90 21.72
C ALA A 489 12.87 22.26 21.21
N PHE A 490 12.34 22.34 19.98
CA PHE A 490 11.75 23.57 19.45
C PHE A 490 10.53 24.04 20.23
N TRP A 491 9.64 23.13 20.62
CA TRP A 491 8.48 23.46 21.45
C TRP A 491 8.89 23.95 22.85
N ILE A 492 9.92 23.35 23.46
CA ILE A 492 10.48 23.81 24.73
C ILE A 492 11.09 25.21 24.58
N ALA A 493 11.85 25.45 23.50
CA ALA A 493 12.46 26.75 23.25
C ALA A 493 11.41 27.85 23.01
N ALA A 494 10.39 27.56 22.19
CA ALA A 494 9.33 28.51 21.85
C ALA A 494 8.41 28.83 23.05
N ARG A 495 7.99 27.81 23.81
CA ARG A 495 7.01 27.99 24.92
C ARG A 495 7.65 28.28 26.27
N ASN A 496 8.95 28.06 26.41
CA ASN A 496 9.71 28.25 27.63
C ASN A 496 9.05 27.65 28.91
N PRO A 497 8.69 26.35 28.91
CA PRO A 497 7.91 25.72 29.97
C PRO A 497 8.65 25.70 31.31
N LYS A 498 7.95 26.05 32.40
CA LYS A 498 8.51 26.16 33.76
C LYS A 498 8.87 24.80 34.40
N MET A 499 8.22 23.71 33.98
CA MET A 499 8.47 22.37 34.56
C MET A 499 9.58 21.58 33.85
N ASN A 500 10.08 22.05 32.70
CA ASN A 500 11.20 21.39 32.01
C ASN A 500 12.54 21.83 32.59
N ASN A 501 13.52 20.93 32.58
CA ASN A 501 14.85 21.22 33.13
C ASN A 501 15.75 21.98 32.13
N ARG A 502 15.29 22.17 30.89
CA ARG A 502 15.98 22.85 29.77
C ARG A 502 17.32 22.22 29.37
N ASN A 503 17.62 21.05 29.90
CA ASN A 503 18.77 20.23 29.51
C ASN A 503 18.43 19.31 28.34
N GLU A 504 17.16 19.28 27.93
CA GLU A 504 16.69 18.52 26.79
C GLU A 504 17.18 19.18 25.47
N CYS A 505 18.22 18.59 24.87
CA CYS A 505 18.72 18.88 23.51
C CYS A 505 19.35 20.27 23.23
N LEU A 506 20.19 20.79 24.14
CA LEU A 506 20.97 22.04 23.96
C LEU A 506 21.68 22.16 22.60
N SER A 507 22.23 21.07 22.06
CA SER A 507 22.95 21.07 20.77
C SER A 507 22.03 21.25 19.56
N ILE A 508 20.77 20.81 19.63
CA ILE A 508 19.81 21.01 18.53
C ILE A 508 19.28 22.43 18.56
N THR A 509 19.04 22.98 19.75
CA THR A 509 18.56 24.36 19.88
C THR A 509 19.61 25.37 19.42
N SER A 510 20.91 25.17 19.68
CA SER A 510 21.97 26.10 19.26
C SER A 510 22.11 26.21 17.74
N ASP A 511 22.09 25.08 17.04
CA ASP A 511 22.38 25.04 15.59
C ASP A 511 21.17 25.48 14.75
N PHE A 512 19.97 25.32 15.30
CA PHE A 512 18.72 25.62 14.60
C PHE A 512 17.96 26.85 15.14
N LEU A 513 18.49 27.52 16.17
CA LEU A 513 17.91 28.72 16.78
C LEU A 513 17.48 29.79 15.74
N PRO A 514 18.30 30.09 14.70
CA PRO A 514 17.94 31.10 13.69
C PRO A 514 16.68 30.74 12.87
N TYR A 515 16.29 29.47 12.84
CA TYR A 515 15.18 28.97 12.04
C TYR A 515 13.89 28.77 12.84
N ILE A 516 13.91 28.95 14.16
CA ILE A 516 12.73 28.82 15.01
C ILE A 516 11.64 29.80 14.59
N SER A 517 11.99 31.03 14.21
CA SER A 517 11.05 32.05 13.73
C SER A 517 10.32 31.68 12.43
N LEU A 518 10.85 30.72 11.66
CA LEU A 518 10.23 30.20 10.44
C LEU A 518 9.27 29.04 10.72
N CYS A 519 9.32 28.48 11.92
CA CYS A 519 8.44 27.42 12.34
C CYS A 519 7.24 28.07 13.07
N GLU A 520 6.02 27.86 12.57
CA GLU A 520 4.78 28.39 13.19
C GLU A 520 4.46 27.69 14.53
N LEU A 521 5.35 27.83 15.52
CA LEU A 521 5.32 27.17 16.83
C LEU A 521 4.82 28.11 17.93
#